data_AF-A0A7S2QCF8-F1
#
_entry.id   AF-A0A7S2QCF8-F1
#
_cell.length_a   1.000
_cell.length_b   1.000
_cell.length_c   1.000
_cell.angle_alpha   90.00
_cell.angle_beta   90.00
_cell.angle_gamma   90.00
#
_symmetry.space_group_name_H-M   'P 1'
#
loop_
_entity.id
_entity.type
_entity.pdbx_description
1 polymer ?
#
loop_
_entity_poly.entity_id
_entity_poly.type
_entity_poly.pdbx_seq_one_letter_code
_entity_poly.pdbx_strand_id
1 'polypeptide(L)'
;NAQAVELQAVCARLDITGSTNEECMNALGHSIDCLMSRLCPTVPFSPHNRTVPQEFLNDDASLLRRLWKVRDEVYWAYFKSAVDAGAFGALAGEVLALAEGAVSRDAEAPKLAVWSGHDTGPMEPLYAAFDLRPEPPFWPAFGSMLILEVWESTNGSLARWISDGAVVQGPMPFSEFQLQARALVRTADLCHDEPARPDHAKAEGYSFAEGLVKATDSRHWGRTQAALARTALVCCAIGALVLARWFGVVKAGSAPSFVDPHARFLRFGL
;
A
#
# COMPACT_ATOMS: atom_id res chain seq x y z
N ASN A 1 10.97 22.45 -1.64
CA ASN A 1 10.23 21.18 -1.69
C ASN A 1 9.61 21.05 -3.09
N ALA A 2 10.05 20.09 -3.91
CA ALA A 2 9.62 19.98 -5.30
C ALA A 2 8.15 19.57 -5.46
N GLN A 3 7.61 18.74 -4.57
CA GLN A 3 6.21 18.31 -4.60
C GLN A 3 5.26 19.46 -4.26
N ALA A 4 5.59 20.27 -3.26
CA ALA A 4 4.81 21.47 -2.93
C ALA A 4 4.78 22.48 -4.09
N VAL A 5 5.90 22.65 -4.81
CA VAL A 5 5.96 23.50 -6.01
C VAL A 5 5.08 22.93 -7.13
N GLU A 6 5.14 21.62 -7.36
CA GLU A 6 4.31 20.95 -8.38
C GLU A 6 2.82 21.01 -8.04
N LEU A 7 2.45 20.80 -6.78
CA LEU A 7 1.07 20.97 -6.28
C LEU A 7 0.54 22.36 -6.60
N GLN A 8 1.29 23.41 -6.23
CA GLN A 8 0.89 24.80 -6.49
C GLN A 8 0.79 25.08 -8.00
N ALA A 9 1.72 24.56 -8.81
CA ALA A 9 1.67 24.71 -10.27
C ALA A 9 0.43 24.04 -10.88
N VAL A 10 0.03 22.89 -10.36
CA VAL A 10 -1.17 22.15 -10.79
C VAL A 10 -2.45 22.88 -10.38
N CYS A 11 -2.54 23.37 -9.14
CA CYS A 11 -3.69 24.15 -8.67
C CYS A 11 -3.87 25.46 -9.45
N ALA A 12 -2.78 26.19 -9.69
CA ALA A 12 -2.81 27.41 -10.50
C ALA A 12 -3.31 27.13 -11.92
N ARG A 13 -2.94 25.99 -12.50
CA ARG A 13 -3.42 25.59 -13.83
C ARG A 13 -4.91 25.22 -13.87
N LEU A 14 -5.48 24.80 -12.75
CA LEU A 14 -6.90 24.45 -12.63
C LEU A 14 -7.76 25.62 -12.10
N ASP A 15 -7.18 26.82 -11.99
CA ASP A 15 -7.81 28.01 -11.38
C ASP A 15 -8.35 27.74 -9.96
N ILE A 16 -7.71 26.81 -9.25
CA ILE A 16 -8.03 26.52 -7.85
C ILE A 16 -7.37 27.60 -6.99
N THR A 17 -8.18 28.52 -6.50
CA THR A 17 -7.75 29.63 -5.65
C THR A 17 -7.65 29.18 -4.18
N GLY A 18 -6.58 28.48 -3.85
CA GLY A 18 -6.17 28.18 -2.47
C GLY A 18 -4.95 29.02 -2.09
N SER A 19 -4.95 29.59 -0.89
CA SER A 19 -3.80 30.34 -0.35
C SER A 19 -2.74 29.42 0.27
N THR A 20 -3.10 28.18 0.60
CA THR A 20 -2.22 27.20 1.24
C THR A 20 -2.17 25.87 0.48
N ASN A 21 -1.12 25.06 0.74
CA ASN A 21 -1.00 23.71 0.18
C ASN A 21 -2.16 22.80 0.61
N GLU A 22 -2.69 22.98 1.81
CA GLU A 22 -3.81 22.18 2.33
C GLU A 22 -5.12 22.50 1.59
N GLU A 23 -5.43 23.78 1.42
CA GLU A 23 -6.59 24.23 0.62
C GLU A 23 -6.49 23.70 -0.82
N CYS A 24 -5.29 23.80 -1.41
CA CYS A 24 -4.98 23.24 -2.73
C CYS A 24 -5.21 21.73 -2.80
N MET A 25 -4.70 20.95 -1.84
CA MET A 25 -4.88 19.50 -1.78
C MET A 25 -6.35 19.09 -1.60
N ASN A 26 -7.09 19.79 -0.74
CA ASN A 26 -8.50 19.50 -0.49
C ASN A 26 -9.36 19.78 -1.74
N ALA A 27 -9.11 20.92 -2.40
CA ALA A 27 -9.80 21.27 -3.64
C ALA A 27 -9.46 20.29 -4.79
N LEU A 28 -8.20 19.86 -4.89
CA LEU A 28 -7.81 18.79 -5.82
C LEU A 28 -8.47 17.45 -5.50
N GLY A 29 -8.60 17.12 -4.21
CA GLY A 29 -9.27 15.91 -3.73
C GLY A 29 -10.67 15.76 -4.31
N HIS A 30 -11.50 16.79 -4.12
CA HIS A 30 -12.87 16.85 -4.67
C HIS A 30 -12.88 16.84 -6.20
N SER A 31 -11.96 17.59 -6.83
CA SER A 31 -11.88 17.70 -8.29
C SER A 31 -11.58 16.36 -8.95
N ILE A 32 -10.66 15.58 -8.36
CA ILE A 32 -10.24 14.28 -8.87
C ILE A 32 -11.35 13.23 -8.70
N ASP A 33 -12.14 13.27 -7.63
CA ASP A 33 -13.27 12.34 -7.45
C ASP A 33 -14.33 12.52 -8.56
N CYS A 34 -14.70 13.77 -8.84
CA CYS A 34 -15.56 14.13 -9.96
C CYS A 34 -14.99 13.69 -11.31
N LEU A 35 -13.68 13.89 -11.51
CA LEU A 35 -12.97 13.51 -12.72
C LEU A 35 -12.93 12.00 -12.92
N MET A 36 -12.67 11.22 -11.87
CA MET A 36 -12.68 9.75 -11.95
C MET A 36 -14.04 9.21 -12.31
N SER A 37 -15.08 9.79 -11.70
CA SER A 37 -16.47 9.48 -12.05
C SER A 37 -16.73 9.74 -13.53
N ARG A 38 -16.23 10.84 -14.10
CA ARG A 38 -16.36 11.11 -15.55
C ARG A 38 -15.57 10.14 -16.43
N LEU A 39 -14.34 9.79 -16.03
CA LEU A 39 -13.47 8.89 -16.80
C LEU A 39 -14.00 7.45 -16.81
N CYS A 40 -14.83 7.08 -15.84
CA CYS A 40 -15.46 5.78 -15.77
C CYS A 40 -16.62 5.69 -16.79
N PRO A 41 -16.54 4.85 -17.84
CA PRO A 41 -17.54 4.81 -18.90
C PRO A 41 -18.91 4.31 -18.44
N THR A 42 -18.98 3.67 -17.27
CA THR A 42 -20.22 3.13 -16.68
C THR A 42 -20.94 4.12 -15.77
N VAL A 43 -20.33 5.27 -15.46
CA VAL A 43 -20.93 6.30 -14.61
C VAL A 43 -21.58 7.35 -15.52
N PRO A 44 -22.91 7.54 -15.46
CA PRO A 44 -23.58 8.54 -16.28
C PRO A 44 -23.09 9.96 -15.93
N PHE A 45 -22.45 10.62 -16.89
CA PHE A 45 -22.01 12.01 -16.74
C PHE A 45 -22.94 12.92 -17.55
N SER A 46 -23.59 13.87 -16.87
CA SER A 46 -24.32 14.94 -17.54
C SER A 46 -23.59 16.28 -17.35
N PRO A 47 -23.19 16.99 -18.42
CA PRO A 47 -22.45 18.25 -18.34
C PRO A 47 -23.29 19.45 -17.89
N HIS A 48 -24.42 19.23 -17.20
CA HIS A 48 -25.30 20.31 -16.78
C HIS A 48 -24.58 21.22 -15.77
N ASN A 49 -24.44 22.51 -16.13
CA ASN A 49 -23.92 23.62 -15.31
C ASN A 49 -22.45 23.52 -14.82
N ARG A 50 -21.51 23.79 -15.75
CA ARG A 50 -20.26 24.57 -15.53
C ARG A 50 -19.45 24.41 -14.23
N THR A 51 -19.24 23.20 -13.71
CA THR A 51 -18.37 22.97 -12.53
C THR A 51 -17.17 22.06 -12.78
N VAL A 52 -16.98 21.57 -14.00
CA VAL A 52 -15.80 20.79 -14.38
C VAL A 52 -14.79 21.71 -15.08
N PRO A 53 -13.56 21.88 -14.56
CA PRO A 53 -12.50 22.62 -15.23
C PRO A 53 -12.32 22.21 -16.69
N GLN A 54 -12.11 23.19 -17.58
CA GLN A 54 -12.03 22.94 -19.03
C GLN A 54 -10.89 21.97 -19.37
N GLU A 55 -9.82 21.98 -18.58
CA GLU A 55 -8.68 21.08 -18.69
C GLU A 55 -9.08 19.61 -18.54
N PHE A 56 -10.11 19.31 -17.73
CA PHE A 56 -10.68 17.97 -17.57
C PHE A 56 -11.63 17.59 -18.70
N LEU A 57 -12.18 18.58 -19.42
CA LEU A 57 -12.98 18.35 -20.62
C LEU A 57 -12.11 18.07 -21.85
N ASN A 58 -10.86 18.54 -21.84
CA ASN A 58 -9.92 18.41 -22.94
C ASN A 58 -9.14 17.07 -22.94
N ASP A 59 -9.44 16.17 -22.00
CA ASP A 59 -8.76 14.87 -21.82
C ASP A 59 -7.22 14.99 -21.81
N ASP A 60 -6.68 16.03 -21.17
CA ASP A 60 -5.22 16.24 -21.07
C ASP A 60 -4.60 15.16 -20.16
N ALA A 61 -4.25 14.03 -20.76
CA ALA A 61 -3.63 12.91 -20.08
C ALA A 61 -2.31 13.27 -19.37
N SER A 62 -1.62 14.33 -19.82
CA SER A 62 -0.40 14.81 -19.15
C SER A 62 -0.73 15.49 -17.83
N LEU A 63 -1.73 16.36 -17.83
CA LEU A 63 -2.21 17.00 -16.60
C LEU A 63 -2.78 15.98 -15.62
N LEU A 64 -3.58 15.02 -16.10
CA LEU A 64 -4.11 13.93 -15.28
C LEU A 64 -2.99 13.13 -14.59
N ARG A 65 -1.95 12.72 -15.33
CA ARG A 65 -0.81 12.01 -14.75
C ARG A 65 -0.09 12.83 -13.68
N ARG A 66 0.08 14.14 -13.89
CA ARG A 66 0.72 15.03 -12.91
C ARG A 66 -0.12 15.19 -11.64
N LEU A 67 -1.43 15.40 -11.80
CA LEU A 67 -2.41 15.45 -10.71
C LEU A 67 -2.36 14.19 -9.85
N TRP A 68 -2.45 13.04 -10.51
CA TRP A 68 -2.38 11.74 -9.85
C TRP A 68 -1.08 11.57 -9.11
N LYS A 69 0.06 11.85 -9.75
CA LYS A 69 1.36 11.73 -9.11
C LYS A 69 1.48 12.56 -7.83
N VAL A 70 1.07 13.83 -7.87
CA VAL A 70 1.12 14.69 -6.68
C VAL A 70 0.21 14.16 -5.58
N ARG A 71 -1.05 13.86 -5.92
CA ARG A 71 -2.01 13.35 -4.93
C ARG A 71 -1.54 12.05 -4.31
N ASP A 72 -1.15 11.10 -5.16
CA ASP A 72 -0.67 9.78 -4.80
C ASP A 72 0.53 9.83 -3.85
N GLU A 73 1.55 10.64 -4.16
CA GLU A 73 2.75 10.78 -3.34
C GLU A 73 2.44 11.39 -1.95
N VAL A 74 1.55 12.40 -1.90
CA VAL A 74 1.15 13.04 -0.64
C VAL A 74 0.32 12.10 0.23
N TYR A 75 -0.68 11.46 -0.36
CA TYR A 75 -1.54 10.54 0.38
C TYR A 75 -0.80 9.29 0.82
N TRP A 76 0.15 8.79 0.03
CA TRP A 76 1.01 7.69 0.45
C TRP A 76 1.79 8.03 1.72
N ALA A 77 2.45 9.20 1.75
CA ALA A 77 3.17 9.64 2.94
C ALA A 77 2.24 9.80 4.15
N TYR A 78 1.03 10.35 3.93
CA TYR A 78 -0.01 10.43 4.94
C TYR A 78 -0.40 9.05 5.48
N PHE A 79 -0.71 8.08 4.63
CA PHE A 79 -1.14 6.75 5.06
C PHE A 79 -0.04 5.95 5.74
N LYS A 80 1.23 6.06 5.29
CA LYS A 80 2.37 5.49 6.02
C LYS A 80 2.43 6.05 7.45
N SER A 81 2.29 7.37 7.59
CA SER A 81 2.29 8.00 8.90
C SER A 81 1.07 7.62 9.75
N ALA A 82 -0.10 7.48 9.14
CA ALA A 82 -1.31 7.07 9.83
C ALA A 82 -1.18 5.65 10.38
N VAL A 83 -0.63 4.72 9.58
CA VAL A 83 -0.32 3.35 10.01
C VAL A 83 0.64 3.35 11.20
N ASP A 84 1.72 4.14 11.14
CA ASP A 84 2.68 4.26 12.23
C ASP A 84 2.03 4.80 13.51
N ALA A 85 1.00 5.65 13.36
CA ALA A 85 0.21 6.21 14.45
C ALA A 85 -0.93 5.29 14.96
N GLY A 86 -1.00 4.04 14.50
CA GLY A 86 -1.99 3.08 14.99
C GLY A 86 -3.26 2.96 14.14
N ALA A 87 -3.38 3.76 13.09
CA ALA A 87 -4.46 3.55 12.14
C ALA A 87 -4.32 2.13 11.57
N PHE A 88 -5.45 1.43 11.44
CA PHE A 88 -5.54 0.08 10.85
C PHE A 88 -5.02 -1.09 11.69
N GLY A 89 -4.47 -0.85 12.89
CA GLY A 89 -4.05 -1.94 13.78
C GLY A 89 -5.18 -2.92 14.12
N ALA A 90 -6.41 -2.41 14.31
CA ALA A 90 -7.60 -3.25 14.54
C ALA A 90 -7.94 -4.15 13.34
N LEU A 91 -7.97 -3.60 12.12
CA LEU A 91 -8.22 -4.38 10.90
C LEU A 91 -7.10 -5.40 10.65
N ALA A 92 -5.84 -5.03 10.88
CA ALA A 92 -4.72 -5.96 10.81
C ALA A 92 -4.89 -7.13 11.79
N GLY A 93 -5.50 -6.88 12.96
CA GLY A 93 -5.83 -7.91 13.95
C GLY A 93 -6.88 -8.89 13.45
N GLU A 94 -7.96 -8.40 12.84
CA GLU A 94 -8.98 -9.26 12.21
C GLU A 94 -8.39 -10.11 11.08
N VAL A 95 -7.61 -9.49 10.18
CA VAL A 95 -6.96 -10.20 9.07
C VAL A 95 -6.00 -11.27 9.61
N LEU A 96 -5.19 -10.95 10.61
CA LEU A 96 -4.27 -11.90 11.23
C LEU A 96 -5.03 -13.07 11.87
N ALA A 97 -6.08 -12.79 12.65
CA ALA A 97 -6.84 -13.83 13.34
C ALA A 97 -7.47 -14.83 12.34
N LEU A 98 -8.01 -14.33 11.23
CA LEU A 98 -8.59 -15.17 10.18
C LEU A 98 -7.52 -16.00 9.46
N ALA A 99 -6.36 -15.40 9.19
CA ALA A 99 -5.24 -16.10 8.58
C ALA A 99 -4.68 -17.20 9.50
N GLU A 100 -4.60 -16.94 10.81
CA GLU A 100 -4.17 -17.90 11.81
C GLU A 100 -5.15 -19.06 11.94
N GLY A 101 -6.45 -18.78 11.97
CA GLY A 101 -7.50 -19.80 11.96
C GLY A 101 -7.42 -20.70 10.72
N ALA A 102 -7.15 -20.12 9.55
CA ALA A 102 -6.96 -20.88 8.32
C ALA A 102 -5.75 -21.83 8.40
N VAL A 103 -4.61 -21.37 8.94
CA VAL A 103 -3.38 -22.17 9.09
C VAL A 103 -3.52 -23.25 10.16
N SER A 104 -4.19 -22.95 11.28
CA SER A 104 -4.46 -23.94 12.34
C SER A 104 -5.53 -24.96 11.96
N ARG A 105 -6.15 -24.80 10.77
CA ARG A 105 -7.29 -25.61 10.31
C ARG A 105 -8.44 -25.60 11.31
N ASP A 106 -8.68 -24.44 11.91
CA ASP A 106 -9.84 -24.24 12.76
C ASP A 106 -11.10 -24.53 11.93
N ALA A 107 -11.99 -25.38 12.45
CA ALA A 107 -13.21 -25.78 11.78
C ALA A 107 -14.16 -24.60 11.57
N GLU A 108 -14.06 -23.57 12.41
CA GLU A 108 -14.89 -22.36 12.36
C GLU A 108 -14.26 -21.25 11.49
N ALA A 109 -13.01 -21.40 11.04
CA ALA A 109 -12.37 -20.39 10.21
C ALA A 109 -13.02 -20.32 8.81
N PRO A 110 -13.47 -19.14 8.36
CA PRO A 110 -14.08 -19.01 7.04
C PRO A 110 -13.04 -19.22 5.94
N LYS A 111 -13.45 -19.88 4.86
CA LYS A 111 -12.61 -20.07 3.66
C LYS A 111 -12.41 -18.79 2.84
N LEU A 112 -13.31 -17.82 3.02
CA LEU A 112 -13.30 -16.54 2.34
C LEU A 112 -13.88 -15.49 3.29
N ALA A 113 -13.12 -14.41 3.50
CA ALA A 113 -13.58 -13.20 4.17
C ALA A 113 -13.50 -12.04 3.17
N VAL A 114 -14.53 -11.19 3.16
CA VAL A 114 -14.63 -10.06 2.25
C VAL A 114 -14.93 -8.81 3.06
N TRP A 115 -14.08 -7.80 2.90
CA TRP A 115 -14.32 -6.45 3.38
C TRP A 115 -14.57 -5.57 2.16
N SER A 116 -15.63 -4.76 2.22
CA SER A 116 -15.92 -3.73 1.22
C SER A 116 -15.71 -2.38 1.88
N GLY A 117 -15.01 -1.48 1.18
CA GLY A 117 -14.74 -0.13 1.68
C GLY A 117 -14.24 0.80 0.59
N HIS A 118 -13.60 1.88 1.02
CA HIS A 118 -13.13 2.97 0.18
C HIS A 118 -11.66 2.84 -0.21
N ASP A 119 -11.27 3.59 -1.24
CA ASP A 119 -9.89 3.84 -1.64
C ASP A 119 -9.05 4.37 -0.46
N THR A 120 -9.56 5.35 0.27
CA THR A 120 -8.97 5.96 1.46
C THR A 120 -9.08 5.10 2.72
N GLY A 121 -9.77 3.96 2.64
CA GLY A 121 -9.87 2.97 3.72
C GLY A 121 -10.89 1.87 3.41
N PRO A 122 -10.47 0.60 3.32
CA PRO A 122 -9.21 0.05 3.83
C PRO A 122 -8.04 -0.02 2.81
N MET A 123 -8.24 0.34 1.53
CA MET A 123 -7.27 -0.01 0.47
C MET A 123 -5.89 0.65 0.61
N GLU A 124 -5.80 1.99 0.46
CA GLU A 124 -4.54 2.74 0.61
C GLU A 124 -3.84 2.47 1.96
N PRO A 125 -4.58 2.44 3.07
CA PRO A 125 -4.03 1.98 4.33
C PRO A 125 -3.39 0.60 4.35
N LEU A 126 -4.03 -0.42 3.78
CA LEU A 126 -3.46 -1.76 3.72
C LEU A 126 -2.23 -1.80 2.81
N TYR A 127 -2.26 -1.06 1.70
CA TYR A 127 -1.06 -0.86 0.88
C TYR A 127 0.07 -0.26 1.72
N ALA A 128 -0.22 0.79 2.50
CA ALA A 128 0.76 1.46 3.34
C ALA A 128 1.30 0.56 4.46
N ALA A 129 0.41 -0.21 5.09
CA ALA A 129 0.71 -1.06 6.23
C ALA A 129 1.66 -2.20 5.90
N PHE A 130 1.44 -2.86 4.77
CA PHE A 130 2.25 -4.00 4.32
C PHE A 130 3.25 -3.66 3.22
N ASP A 131 3.36 -2.37 2.87
CA ASP A 131 4.26 -1.84 1.82
C ASP A 131 4.02 -2.49 0.45
N LEU A 132 2.75 -2.63 0.07
CA LEU A 132 2.29 -3.45 -1.05
C LEU A 132 2.15 -2.68 -2.37
N ARG A 133 2.56 -1.41 -2.42
CA ARG A 133 2.47 -0.63 -3.66
C ARG A 133 3.52 -1.13 -4.67
N PRO A 134 3.13 -1.39 -5.93
CA PRO A 134 4.08 -1.41 -7.05
C PRO A 134 4.67 0.03 -7.28
N GLU A 135 5.34 0.41 -8.37
CA GLU A 135 5.96 1.76 -8.58
C GLU A 135 5.07 2.92 -9.16
N PRO A 136 4.97 4.14 -8.56
CA PRO A 136 3.83 5.10 -8.69
C PRO A 136 3.31 5.49 -10.10
N PRO A 137 2.04 5.99 -10.25
CA PRO A 137 1.00 6.22 -9.23
C PRO A 137 -0.08 5.11 -9.12
N PHE A 138 -0.64 4.84 -7.91
CA PHE A 138 -1.56 3.71 -7.63
C PHE A 138 -2.77 4.04 -6.76
N TRP A 139 -3.39 5.19 -6.97
CA TRP A 139 -4.70 5.35 -6.36
C TRP A 139 -5.60 4.16 -6.75
N PRO A 140 -6.23 3.44 -5.80
CA PRO A 140 -6.99 2.24 -6.09
C PRO A 140 -8.06 2.53 -7.15
N ALA A 141 -8.08 1.73 -8.21
CA ALA A 141 -9.08 1.86 -9.25
C ALA A 141 -10.49 1.51 -8.71
N PHE A 142 -11.54 1.92 -9.43
CA PHE A 142 -12.89 1.47 -9.14
C PHE A 142 -12.98 -0.06 -9.16
N GLY A 143 -13.52 -0.63 -8.09
CA GLY A 143 -13.64 -2.09 -7.95
C GLY A 143 -12.30 -2.80 -7.79
N SER A 144 -11.23 -2.08 -7.45
CA SER A 144 -9.93 -2.69 -7.16
C SER A 144 -10.04 -3.70 -6.02
N MET A 145 -9.22 -4.74 -6.10
CA MET A 145 -9.21 -5.84 -5.16
C MET A 145 -7.81 -6.08 -4.63
N LEU A 146 -7.68 -6.04 -3.30
CA LEU A 146 -6.51 -6.50 -2.58
C LEU A 146 -6.84 -7.81 -1.87
N ILE A 147 -6.10 -8.86 -2.19
CA ILE A 147 -6.36 -10.23 -1.73
C ILE A 147 -5.14 -10.74 -0.97
N LEU A 148 -5.34 -11.17 0.26
CA LEU A 148 -4.39 -12.03 0.98
C LEU A 148 -4.78 -13.48 0.74
N GLU A 149 -3.88 -14.27 0.18
CA GLU A 149 -4.04 -15.71 0.09
C GLU A 149 -3.13 -16.40 1.10
N VAL A 150 -3.64 -17.43 1.75
CA VAL A 150 -2.90 -18.30 2.66
C VAL A 150 -3.15 -19.75 2.25
N TRP A 151 -2.08 -20.53 2.11
CA TRP A 151 -2.18 -21.92 1.66
C TRP A 151 -1.08 -22.79 2.25
N GLU A 152 -1.33 -24.10 2.26
CA GLU A 152 -0.35 -25.10 2.69
C GLU A 152 0.57 -25.50 1.53
N SER A 153 1.88 -25.53 1.77
CA SER A 153 2.88 -26.05 0.83
C SER A 153 3.63 -27.24 1.44
N THR A 154 4.49 -27.90 0.67
CA THR A 154 5.35 -28.98 1.20
C THR A 154 6.30 -28.52 2.30
N ASN A 155 6.58 -27.21 2.37
CA ASN A 155 7.53 -26.60 3.30
C ASN A 155 6.82 -25.81 4.41
N GLY A 156 5.52 -26.05 4.61
CA GLY A 156 4.67 -25.35 5.55
C GLY A 156 3.78 -24.30 4.89
N SER A 157 3.02 -23.57 5.72
CA SER A 157 2.06 -22.59 5.24
C SER A 157 2.74 -21.34 4.67
N LEU A 158 2.18 -20.82 3.58
CA LEU A 158 2.65 -19.65 2.85
C LEU A 158 1.55 -18.58 2.78
N ALA A 159 1.97 -17.34 2.60
CA ALA A 159 1.09 -16.19 2.33
C ALA A 159 1.56 -15.39 1.11
N ARG A 160 0.63 -14.70 0.43
CA ARG A 160 0.94 -13.69 -0.60
C ARG A 160 -0.16 -12.66 -0.70
N TRP A 161 0.21 -11.47 -1.17
CA TRP A 161 -0.71 -10.40 -1.51
C TRP A 161 -0.86 -10.28 -3.03
N ILE A 162 -2.10 -10.12 -3.48
CA ILE A 162 -2.47 -9.93 -4.87
C ILE A 162 -3.27 -8.63 -4.97
N SER A 163 -2.85 -7.73 -5.85
CA SER A 163 -3.57 -6.51 -6.22
C SER A 163 -4.04 -6.64 -7.67
N ASP A 164 -5.35 -6.57 -7.91
CA ASP A 164 -5.93 -6.55 -9.26
C ASP A 164 -5.40 -7.69 -10.18
N GLY A 165 -5.24 -8.87 -9.59
CA GLY A 165 -4.74 -10.07 -10.29
C GLY A 165 -3.22 -10.19 -10.41
N ALA A 166 -2.45 -9.21 -9.95
CA ALA A 166 -0.99 -9.25 -9.90
C ALA A 166 -0.47 -9.52 -8.49
N VAL A 167 0.50 -10.44 -8.35
CA VAL A 167 1.18 -10.65 -7.06
C VAL A 167 2.04 -9.44 -6.75
N VAL A 168 1.73 -8.74 -5.65
CA VAL A 168 2.47 -7.56 -5.19
C VAL A 168 3.44 -7.85 -4.05
N GLN A 169 3.24 -8.97 -3.34
CA GLN A 169 4.17 -9.45 -2.33
C GLN A 169 4.06 -10.98 -2.16
N GLY A 170 5.19 -11.64 -2.01
CA GLY A 170 5.28 -13.10 -1.78
C GLY A 170 5.37 -13.93 -3.06
N PRO A 171 5.27 -15.28 -2.96
CA PRO A 171 5.01 -16.06 -1.74
C PRO A 171 6.05 -15.88 -0.64
N MET A 172 5.60 -15.85 0.62
CA MET A 172 6.44 -15.80 1.83
C MET A 172 6.00 -16.86 2.84
N PRO A 173 6.90 -17.35 3.72
CA PRO A 173 6.51 -18.15 4.88
C PRO A 173 5.43 -17.43 5.70
N PHE A 174 4.41 -18.17 6.17
CA PHE A 174 3.34 -17.58 6.96
C PHE A 174 3.84 -16.88 8.24
N SER A 175 4.93 -17.38 8.84
CA SER A 175 5.59 -16.76 9.98
C SER A 175 6.12 -15.35 9.70
N GLU A 176 6.55 -15.06 8.48
CA GLU A 176 7.00 -13.71 8.08
C GLU A 176 5.81 -12.76 7.99
N PHE A 177 4.70 -13.20 7.38
CA PHE A 177 3.45 -12.44 7.38
C PHE A 177 2.93 -12.20 8.80
N GLN A 178 2.92 -13.22 9.66
CA GLN A 178 2.50 -13.09 11.06
C GLN A 178 3.34 -12.06 11.81
N LEU A 179 4.65 -12.02 11.59
CA LEU A 179 5.53 -11.04 12.21
C LEU A 179 5.16 -9.61 11.79
N GLN A 180 4.93 -9.38 10.49
CA GLN A 180 4.51 -8.09 9.96
C GLN A 180 3.14 -7.67 10.52
N ALA A 181 2.14 -8.55 10.44
CA ALA A 181 0.79 -8.28 10.92
C ALA A 181 0.75 -8.03 12.43
N ARG A 182 1.48 -8.82 13.24
CA ARG A 182 1.57 -8.59 14.69
C ARG A 182 2.25 -7.26 15.04
N ALA A 183 3.17 -6.78 14.22
CA ALA A 183 3.76 -5.45 14.41
C ALA A 183 2.71 -4.35 14.22
N LEU A 184 1.87 -4.48 13.19
CA LEU A 184 0.75 -3.56 12.94
C LEU A 184 -0.33 -3.64 14.02
N VAL A 185 -0.67 -4.84 14.51
CA VAL A 185 -1.66 -4.97 15.60
C VAL A 185 -1.24 -4.18 16.84
N ARG A 186 0.06 -4.21 17.19
CA ARG A 186 0.59 -3.47 18.34
C ARG A 186 0.53 -1.96 18.18
N THR A 187 0.41 -1.43 16.96
CA THR A 187 0.25 0.03 16.80
C THR A 187 -1.13 0.49 17.25
N ALA A 188 -2.14 -0.39 17.32
CA ALA A 188 -3.46 -0.04 17.85
C ALA A 188 -3.42 0.42 19.32
N ASP A 189 -2.45 -0.04 20.11
CA ASP A 189 -2.28 0.37 21.51
C ASP A 189 -1.99 1.88 21.63
N LEU A 190 -1.38 2.48 20.59
CA LEU A 190 -1.12 3.93 20.52
C LEU A 190 -2.42 4.76 20.50
N CYS A 191 -3.56 4.16 20.14
CA CYS A 191 -4.86 4.81 20.15
C CYS A 191 -5.53 4.83 21.54
N HIS A 192 -5.02 4.07 22.51
CA HIS A 192 -5.61 3.90 23.84
C HIS A 192 -4.88 4.67 24.95
N ASP A 193 -3.64 5.09 24.71
CA ASP A 193 -2.82 5.80 25.70
C ASP A 193 -3.06 7.32 25.64
N GLU A 194 -3.87 7.81 26.59
CA GLU A 194 -4.25 9.22 26.89
C GLU A 194 -5.18 9.94 25.88
N PRO A 195 -6.14 10.78 26.37
CA PRO A 195 -6.82 11.72 25.50
C PRO A 195 -5.74 12.60 24.86
N ALA A 196 -5.73 12.68 23.53
CA ALA A 196 -4.80 13.50 22.77
C ALA A 196 -4.57 14.81 23.52
N ARG A 197 -3.35 15.03 24.04
CA ARG A 197 -3.04 16.32 24.68
C ARG A 197 -3.46 17.40 23.69
N PRO A 198 -4.22 18.43 24.11
CA PRO A 198 -4.66 19.49 23.21
C PRO A 198 -3.50 20.13 22.42
N ASP A 199 -2.30 20.02 22.99
CA ASP A 199 -1.01 20.44 22.50
C ASP A 199 -0.44 19.51 21.41
N HIS A 200 -0.67 18.19 21.40
CA HIS A 200 -0.30 17.33 20.25
C HIS A 200 -1.37 17.35 19.14
N ALA A 201 -2.65 17.48 19.47
CA ALA A 201 -3.71 17.65 18.47
C ALA A 201 -3.67 19.02 17.76
N LYS A 202 -3.03 20.03 18.37
CA LYS A 202 -2.78 21.35 17.74
C LYS A 202 -1.34 21.57 17.26
N ALA A 203 -0.34 20.88 17.78
CA ALA A 203 1.06 21.02 17.34
C ALA A 203 1.50 19.95 16.32
N GLU A 204 0.82 18.82 16.25
CA GLU A 204 1.04 17.78 15.23
C GLU A 204 -0.23 17.58 14.42
N GLY A 205 -0.82 18.70 13.99
CA GLY A 205 -1.75 18.67 12.88
C GLY A 205 -1.01 18.06 11.70
N TYR A 206 -1.17 16.74 11.52
CA TYR A 206 -0.83 15.98 10.33
C TYR A 206 -1.71 16.47 9.18
N SER A 207 -1.52 17.74 8.83
CA SER A 207 -2.08 18.39 7.68
C SER A 207 -1.40 17.76 6.46
N PHE A 208 -2.10 17.74 5.33
CA PHE A 208 -1.51 17.36 4.05
C PHE A 208 -0.20 18.12 3.76
N ALA A 209 0.00 19.29 4.38
CA ALA A 209 1.24 20.06 4.31
C ALA A 209 2.46 19.36 4.93
N GLU A 210 2.31 18.55 5.99
CA GLU A 210 3.41 17.78 6.55
C GLU A 210 3.76 16.54 5.72
N GLY A 211 2.77 15.88 5.10
CA GLY A 211 2.99 14.80 4.13
C GLY A 211 3.83 15.28 2.93
N LEU A 212 3.58 16.50 2.47
CA LEU A 212 4.43 17.18 1.47
C LEU A 212 5.87 17.35 1.97
N VAL A 213 6.09 17.72 3.23
CA VAL A 213 7.43 17.94 3.80
C VAL A 213 8.17 16.61 4.04
N LYS A 214 7.53 15.61 4.66
CA LYS A 214 8.12 14.30 5.00
C LYS A 214 8.33 13.38 3.79
N ALA A 215 7.60 13.54 2.69
CA ALA A 215 7.83 12.74 1.47
C ALA A 215 9.25 12.93 0.87
N THR A 216 10.00 13.95 1.29
CA THR A 216 11.43 14.06 0.96
C THR A 216 12.33 13.15 1.80
N ASP A 217 11.87 12.70 2.98
CA ASP A 217 12.60 11.86 3.94
C ASP A 217 12.23 10.37 3.87
N SER A 218 11.21 9.97 3.10
CA SER A 218 10.91 8.55 2.79
C SER A 218 12.05 7.86 2.01
N ARG A 219 12.93 8.64 1.37
CA ARG A 219 14.22 8.15 0.84
C ARG A 219 15.18 7.67 1.94
N HIS A 220 14.95 8.01 3.20
CA HIS A 220 15.68 7.47 4.34
C HIS A 220 15.23 6.04 4.61
N TRP A 221 13.91 5.76 4.67
CA TRP A 221 13.38 4.42 4.94
C TRP A 221 13.77 3.37 3.87
N GLY A 222 13.65 3.72 2.58
CA GLY A 222 14.14 2.84 1.50
C GLY A 222 15.66 2.61 1.54
N ARG A 223 16.43 3.58 2.06
CA ARG A 223 17.87 3.43 2.32
C ARG A 223 18.15 2.58 3.57
N THR A 224 17.33 2.66 4.61
CA THR A 224 17.47 1.84 5.82
C THR A 224 17.13 0.39 5.54
N GLN A 225 16.07 0.11 4.77
CA GLN A 225 15.74 -1.25 4.33
C GLN A 225 16.79 -1.81 3.35
N ALA A 226 17.26 -1.02 2.38
CA ALA A 226 18.34 -1.44 1.49
C ALA A 226 19.67 -1.65 2.23
N ALA A 227 19.96 -0.85 3.27
CA ALA A 227 21.12 -1.03 4.13
C ALA A 227 21.00 -2.29 5.00
N LEU A 228 19.85 -2.54 5.60
CA LEU A 228 19.57 -3.76 6.37
C LEU A 228 19.63 -5.02 5.50
N ALA A 229 19.09 -4.98 4.28
CA ALA A 229 19.18 -6.07 3.32
C ALA A 229 20.63 -6.33 2.87
N ARG A 230 21.44 -5.28 2.66
CA ARG A 230 22.87 -5.40 2.35
C ARG A 230 23.67 -5.97 3.52
N THR A 231 23.37 -5.55 4.75
CA THR A 231 24.02 -6.09 5.95
C THR A 231 23.63 -7.55 6.17
N ALA A 232 22.37 -7.93 5.96
CA ALA A 232 21.93 -9.32 6.02
C ALA A 232 22.62 -10.18 4.95
N LEU A 233 22.77 -9.69 3.71
CA LEU A 233 23.51 -10.36 2.64
C LEU A 233 24.99 -10.55 2.97
N VAL A 234 25.64 -9.56 3.59
CA VAL A 234 27.04 -9.67 4.03
C VAL A 234 27.17 -10.69 5.17
N CYS A 235 26.27 -10.68 6.14
CA CYS A 235 26.26 -11.68 7.22
C CYS A 235 26.02 -13.11 6.70
N CYS A 236 25.10 -13.29 5.75
CA CYS A 236 24.85 -14.58 5.10
C CYS A 236 26.04 -15.06 4.26
N ALA A 237 26.70 -14.16 3.53
CA ALA A 237 27.88 -14.49 2.73
C ALA A 237 29.08 -14.88 3.61
N ILE A 238 29.30 -14.19 4.73
CA ILE A 238 30.33 -14.53 5.70
C ILE A 238 30.00 -15.89 6.36
N GLY A 239 28.74 -16.12 6.74
CA GLY A 239 28.29 -17.40 7.27
C GLY A 239 28.51 -18.56 6.29
N ALA A 240 28.17 -18.36 5.01
CA ALA A 240 28.37 -19.36 3.96
C ALA A 240 29.86 -19.63 3.69
N LEU A 241 30.73 -18.63 3.75
CA LEU A 241 32.18 -18.79 3.60
C LEU A 241 32.81 -19.53 4.80
N VAL A 242 32.33 -19.26 6.02
CA VAL A 242 32.78 -19.98 7.23
C VAL A 242 32.33 -21.44 7.17
N LEU A 243 31.09 -21.69 6.75
CA LEU A 243 30.55 -23.04 6.59
C LEU A 243 31.21 -23.82 5.44
N ALA A 244 31.45 -23.20 4.28
CA ALA A 244 32.14 -23.82 3.16
C ALA A 244 33.61 -24.14 3.47
N ARG A 245 34.24 -23.38 4.38
CA ARG A 245 35.60 -23.65 4.86
C ARG A 245 35.65 -24.76 5.91
N TRP A 246 34.56 -24.98 6.64
CA TRP A 246 34.41 -26.06 7.61
C TRP A 246 33.96 -27.39 6.99
N PHE A 247 33.13 -27.33 5.95
CA PHE A 247 32.62 -28.50 5.25
C PHE A 247 33.24 -28.56 3.85
N GLY A 248 34.40 -29.21 3.76
CA GLY A 248 35.10 -29.44 2.50
C GLY A 248 34.19 -30.03 1.43
N VAL A 249 34.16 -29.36 0.27
CA VAL A 249 33.84 -29.81 -1.09
C VAL A 249 32.87 -31.01 -1.17
N VAL A 250 31.57 -30.72 -1.27
CA VAL A 250 30.58 -31.67 -1.79
C VAL A 250 30.32 -31.34 -3.27
N LYS A 251 30.53 -32.32 -4.14
CA LYS A 251 30.29 -32.24 -5.59
C LYS A 251 28.81 -31.91 -5.88
N ALA A 252 28.58 -30.95 -6.77
CA ALA A 252 27.26 -30.58 -7.28
C ALA A 252 26.63 -31.74 -8.07
N GLY A 253 25.49 -32.24 -7.57
CA GLY A 253 24.57 -33.09 -8.32
C GLY A 253 23.53 -32.23 -9.03
N SER A 254 23.20 -32.62 -10.26
CA SER A 254 22.25 -32.00 -11.18
C SER A 254 20.83 -31.84 -10.61
N ALA A 255 20.21 -30.67 -10.87
CA ALA A 255 18.84 -30.36 -10.52
C ALA A 255 17.81 -31.05 -11.45
N PRO A 256 16.69 -31.57 -10.93
CA PRO A 256 15.56 -32.00 -11.75
C PRO A 256 14.59 -30.84 -12.02
N SER A 257 14.18 -30.69 -13.27
CA SER A 257 13.05 -29.85 -13.68
C SER A 257 11.74 -30.61 -13.47
N PHE A 258 10.81 -30.06 -12.70
CA PHE A 258 9.42 -30.52 -12.69
C PHE A 258 8.45 -29.34 -12.78
N VAL A 259 7.75 -29.31 -13.91
CA VAL A 259 6.55 -28.53 -14.17
C VAL A 259 5.37 -29.44 -13.81
N ASP A 260 4.51 -28.99 -12.89
CA ASP A 260 3.24 -29.68 -12.60
C ASP A 260 2.14 -29.16 -13.55
N PRO A 261 1.51 -30.03 -14.37
CA PRO A 261 0.47 -29.65 -15.32
C PRO A 261 -0.96 -29.55 -14.73
N HIS A 262 -1.15 -29.61 -13.40
CA HIS A 262 -2.51 -29.71 -12.82
C HIS A 262 -3.11 -28.44 -12.21
N ALA A 263 -2.53 -27.26 -12.39
CA ALA A 263 -3.16 -25.99 -12.00
C ALA A 263 -4.32 -25.62 -12.94
N ARG A 264 -5.52 -26.15 -12.68
CA ARG A 264 -6.76 -25.73 -13.33
C ARG A 264 -7.25 -24.43 -12.70
N PHE A 265 -7.06 -23.31 -13.40
CA PHE A 265 -7.67 -22.03 -13.06
C PHE A 265 -9.10 -21.97 -13.60
N LEU A 266 -10.07 -21.83 -12.69
CA LEU A 266 -11.39 -21.33 -13.01
C LEU A 266 -11.31 -19.79 -13.04
N ARG A 267 -11.30 -19.22 -14.24
CA ARG A 267 -11.60 -17.80 -14.45
C ARG A 267 -13.10 -17.61 -14.33
N PHE A 268 -13.54 -16.86 -13.33
CA PHE A 268 -14.81 -16.14 -13.42
C PHE A 268 -14.50 -14.73 -13.89
N GLY A 269 -14.96 -14.41 -15.10
CA GLY A 269 -15.07 -13.03 -15.56
C GLY A 269 -16.39 -12.45 -15.08
N LEU A 270 -16.33 -11.23 -14.57
CA LEU A 270 -17.41 -10.25 -14.69
C LEU A 270 -16.96 -9.22 -15.72
#